data_AF-A0A0S1TK63-F1
#
_entry.id   AF-A0A0S1TK63-F1
#
_cell.length_a   1.000
_cell.length_b   1.000
_cell.length_c   1.000
_cell.angle_alpha   90.00
_cell.angle_beta   90.00
_cell.angle_gamma   90.00
#
_symmetry.space_group_name_H-M   'P 1'
#
loop_
_entity.id
_entity.type
_entity.pdbx_description
1 polymer ?
#
loop_
_entity_poly.entity_id
_entity_poly.type
_entity_poly.pdbx_seq_one_letter_code
_entity_poly.pdbx_strand_id
1 'polypeptide(L)'
;MALYAAYSANIVVLLQAPSDSIRNLPQLTGAKITLAANDVDYNYFVFNQSMDPLHLSVRDRIFPESGKPKVYSLADGVERIRKGLFALHSVAEPVYRQIEATFLESEKCDISIVDYLVTFDSFTPVRKGSPYLELIRVVHKQIRESGIQSAIRKRYLVSKPHCTTKMSSFSSVGLLDMRPVLILMLYGVAISVTIMMGEIVVHKLINRHKRISKVKMMKTLR
;
A
#
# COMPACT_ATOMS: atom_id res chain seq x y z
N MET A 1 31.24 15.66 2.70
CA MET A 1 30.74 15.26 1.36
C MET A 1 30.12 13.87 1.37
N ALA A 2 30.83 12.81 1.79
CA ALA A 2 30.29 11.44 1.79
C ALA A 2 28.99 11.26 2.63
N LEU A 3 28.91 11.87 3.82
CA LEU A 3 27.71 11.78 4.66
C LEU A 3 26.47 12.42 4.03
N TYR A 4 26.63 13.57 3.36
CA TYR A 4 25.52 14.23 2.65
C TYR A 4 25.03 13.39 1.47
N ALA A 5 25.96 12.84 0.70
CA ALA A 5 25.63 11.92 -0.40
C ALA A 5 24.90 10.68 0.11
N ALA A 6 25.39 10.04 1.18
CA ALA A 6 24.75 8.87 1.78
C ALA A 6 23.34 9.19 2.34
N TYR A 7 23.16 10.32 3.02
CA TYR A 7 21.87 10.75 3.56
C TYR A 7 20.85 11.04 2.46
N SER A 8 21.26 11.79 1.43
CA SER A 8 20.39 12.11 0.29
C SER A 8 19.97 10.86 -0.49
N ALA A 9 20.90 9.92 -0.73
CA ALA A 9 20.58 8.66 -1.37
C ALA A 9 19.60 7.81 -0.54
N ASN A 10 19.79 7.76 0.78
CA ASN A 10 18.92 6.98 1.66
C ASN A 10 17.48 7.53 1.70
N ILE A 11 17.31 8.86 1.70
CA ILE A 11 15.98 9.47 1.62
C ILE A 11 15.27 9.07 0.32
N VAL A 12 15.99 9.14 -0.81
CA VAL A 12 15.43 8.78 -2.12
C VAL A 12 14.98 7.32 -2.12
N VAL A 13 15.80 6.41 -1.57
CA VAL A 13 15.45 4.99 -1.44
C VAL A 13 14.22 4.79 -0.56
N LEU A 14 14.12 5.49 0.58
CA LEU A 14 12.97 5.37 1.48
C LEU A 14 11.68 5.89 0.86
N LEU A 15 11.74 6.97 0.07
CA LEU A 15 10.57 7.53 -0.61
C LEU A 15 10.13 6.69 -1.81
N GLN A 16 11.06 5.97 -2.44
CA GLN A 16 10.80 5.09 -3.58
C GLN A 16 10.49 3.65 -3.18
N ALA A 17 10.68 3.29 -1.90
CA ALA A 17 10.38 1.97 -1.41
C ALA A 17 8.85 1.72 -1.47
N PRO A 18 8.40 0.61 -2.07
CA PRO A 18 6.98 0.27 -2.10
C PRO A 18 6.45 0.03 -0.69
N SER A 19 5.15 0.26 -0.51
CA SER A 19 4.52 0.11 0.81
C SER A 19 4.17 -1.35 1.08
N ASP A 20 4.82 -1.94 2.09
CA ASP A 20 4.56 -3.32 2.53
C ASP A 20 3.50 -3.41 3.65
N SER A 21 2.60 -2.41 3.76
CA SER A 21 1.72 -2.28 4.92
C SER A 21 0.61 -3.33 5.03
N ILE A 22 0.22 -3.98 3.93
CA ILE A 22 -0.91 -4.92 3.88
C ILE A 22 -0.41 -6.28 3.38
N ARG A 23 -0.34 -7.26 4.29
CA ARG A 23 0.07 -8.64 3.96
C ARG A 23 -0.99 -9.67 4.32
N ASN A 24 -1.82 -9.38 5.31
CA ASN A 24 -2.77 -10.32 5.87
C ASN A 24 -4.20 -9.76 5.84
N LEU A 25 -5.18 -10.66 5.92
CA LEU A 25 -6.60 -10.30 5.94
C LEU A 25 -6.98 -9.30 7.07
N PRO A 26 -6.47 -9.42 8.32
CA PRO A 26 -6.75 -8.43 9.36
C PRO A 26 -6.24 -7.02 9.04
N GLN A 27 -5.06 -6.92 8.41
CA GLN A 27 -4.50 -5.63 7.99
C GLN A 27 -5.32 -5.03 6.83
N LEU A 28 -5.79 -5.87 5.91
CA LEU A 28 -6.68 -5.48 4.83
C LEU A 28 -8.01 -4.92 5.36
N THR A 29 -8.57 -5.54 6.41
CA THR A 29 -9.81 -5.06 7.05
C THR A 29 -9.63 -3.73 7.80
N GLY A 30 -8.46 -3.50 8.41
CA GLY A 30 -8.14 -2.23 9.07
C GLY A 30 -7.83 -1.09 8.10
N ALA A 31 -7.42 -1.40 6.87
CA ALA A 31 -7.06 -0.41 5.86
C ALA A 31 -8.29 0.31 5.28
N LYS A 32 -8.14 1.62 5.02
CA LYS A 32 -9.14 2.46 4.33
C LYS A 32 -9.04 2.31 2.82
N ILE A 33 -9.23 1.08 2.34
CA ILE A 33 -9.23 0.74 0.92
C ILE A 33 -10.62 0.28 0.49
N THR A 34 -10.93 0.45 -0.78
CA THR A 34 -12.19 -0.03 -1.36
C THR A 34 -12.07 -1.51 -1.69
N LEU A 35 -12.84 -2.34 -0.98
CA LEU A 35 -12.95 -3.78 -1.24
C LEU A 35 -14.04 -4.04 -2.27
N ALA A 36 -13.72 -4.87 -3.25
CA ALA A 36 -14.62 -5.29 -4.31
C ALA A 36 -14.39 -6.76 -4.66
N ALA A 37 -15.35 -7.34 -5.36
CA ALA A 37 -15.26 -8.70 -5.88
C ALA A 37 -15.40 -8.71 -7.41
N ASN A 38 -14.86 -9.74 -8.04
CA ASN A 38 -15.12 -10.03 -9.44
C ASN A 38 -16.60 -10.40 -9.63
N ASP A 39 -17.19 -10.00 -10.76
CA ASP A 39 -18.59 -10.28 -11.09
C ASP A 39 -18.75 -11.73 -11.57
N VAL A 40 -18.88 -12.65 -10.63
CA VAL A 40 -19.00 -14.10 -10.84
C VAL A 40 -19.90 -14.71 -9.77
N ASP A 41 -20.77 -15.63 -10.18
CA ASP A 41 -21.81 -16.19 -9.31
C ASP A 41 -21.24 -16.94 -8.08
N TYR A 42 -20.07 -17.57 -8.23
CA TYR A 42 -19.46 -18.35 -7.14
C TYR A 42 -19.07 -17.49 -5.94
N ASN A 43 -18.81 -16.18 -6.15
CA ASN A 43 -18.40 -15.29 -5.07
C ASN A 43 -19.47 -15.21 -3.98
N TYR A 44 -20.75 -15.24 -4.35
CA TYR A 44 -21.84 -15.24 -3.37
C TYR A 44 -21.75 -16.43 -2.40
N PHE A 45 -21.40 -17.62 -2.91
CA PHE A 45 -21.21 -18.81 -2.09
C PHE A 45 -19.96 -18.71 -1.22
N VAL A 46 -18.85 -18.21 -1.78
CA VAL A 46 -17.58 -18.03 -1.07
C VAL A 46 -17.72 -17.09 0.12
N PHE A 47 -18.37 -15.95 -0.06
CA PHE A 47 -18.54 -14.97 1.02
C PHE A 47 -19.56 -15.42 2.09
N ASN A 48 -20.50 -16.30 1.74
CA ASN A 48 -21.49 -16.83 2.69
C ASN A 48 -21.03 -18.11 3.41
N GLN A 49 -19.89 -18.70 3.01
CA GLN A 49 -19.44 -19.97 3.56
C GLN A 49 -18.85 -19.84 4.97
N SER A 50 -18.14 -18.76 5.26
CA SER A 50 -17.47 -18.54 6.54
C SER A 50 -18.24 -17.58 7.44
N MET A 51 -18.35 -17.94 8.72
CA MET A 51 -19.01 -17.15 9.78
C MET A 51 -18.02 -16.40 10.67
N ASP A 52 -16.75 -16.37 10.30
CA ASP A 52 -15.71 -15.68 11.06
C ASP A 52 -15.92 -14.16 10.99
N PRO A 53 -15.71 -13.42 12.10
CA PRO A 53 -15.97 -11.98 12.16
C PRO A 53 -15.13 -11.17 11.15
N LEU A 54 -13.92 -11.63 10.83
CA LEU A 54 -13.08 -11.01 9.80
C LEU A 54 -13.68 -11.16 8.40
N HIS A 55 -14.16 -12.35 8.06
CA HIS A 55 -14.78 -12.63 6.77
C HIS A 55 -16.10 -11.90 6.58
N LEU A 56 -16.92 -11.84 7.65
CA LEU A 56 -18.14 -11.05 7.68
C LEU A 56 -17.85 -9.57 7.44
N SER A 57 -16.82 -9.00 8.09
CA SER A 57 -16.45 -7.59 7.88
C SER A 57 -16.04 -7.27 6.43
N VAL A 58 -15.43 -8.23 5.74
CA VAL A 58 -15.07 -8.10 4.31
C VAL A 58 -16.32 -8.23 3.44
N ARG A 59 -17.16 -9.22 3.72
CA ARG A 59 -18.44 -9.45 3.03
C ARG A 59 -19.32 -8.22 3.09
N ASP A 60 -19.55 -7.65 4.26
CA ASP A 60 -20.45 -6.50 4.45
C ASP A 60 -19.93 -5.23 3.75
N ARG A 61 -18.61 -5.10 3.56
CA ARG A 61 -18.00 -4.01 2.80
C ARG A 61 -18.17 -4.13 1.28
N ILE A 62 -18.24 -5.37 0.77
CA ILE A 62 -18.40 -5.70 -0.65
C ILE A 62 -19.89 -5.74 -1.01
N PHE A 63 -20.69 -6.39 -0.16
CA PHE A 63 -22.14 -6.58 -0.27
C PHE A 63 -22.84 -5.88 0.90
N PRO A 64 -22.94 -4.54 0.88
CA PRO A 64 -23.66 -3.81 1.92
C PRO A 64 -25.15 -4.15 1.87
N GLU A 65 -25.80 -4.28 3.04
CA GLU A 65 -27.25 -4.53 3.14
C GLU A 65 -28.08 -3.41 2.50
N SER A 66 -27.57 -2.18 2.55
CA SER A 66 -28.17 -0.99 1.92
C SER A 66 -27.20 -0.41 0.91
N GLY A 67 -27.29 -0.84 -0.34
CA GLY A 67 -26.47 -0.33 -1.43
C GLY A 67 -26.35 -1.28 -2.61
N LYS A 68 -25.65 -0.83 -3.65
CA LYS A 68 -25.27 -1.70 -4.77
C LYS A 68 -24.03 -2.53 -4.37
N PRO A 69 -23.99 -3.83 -4.71
CA PRO A 69 -22.80 -4.64 -4.48
C PRO A 69 -21.63 -4.08 -5.29
N LYS A 70 -20.43 -4.09 -4.69
CA LYS A 70 -19.20 -3.64 -5.34
C LYS A 70 -18.58 -4.78 -6.14
N VAL A 71 -19.28 -5.16 -7.19
CA VAL A 71 -18.81 -6.15 -8.17
C VAL A 71 -18.36 -5.44 -9.45
N TYR A 72 -17.27 -5.92 -10.03
CA TYR A 72 -16.71 -5.38 -11.27
C TYR A 72 -16.29 -6.51 -12.19
N SER A 73 -16.25 -6.23 -13.49
CA SER A 73 -15.61 -7.14 -14.44
C SER A 73 -14.12 -7.30 -14.09
N LEU A 74 -13.52 -8.41 -14.48
CA LEU A 74 -12.10 -8.66 -14.26
C LEU A 74 -11.24 -7.51 -14.81
N ALA A 75 -11.53 -7.05 -16.03
CA ALA A 75 -10.76 -6.00 -16.67
C ALA A 75 -10.87 -4.64 -15.97
N ASP A 76 -12.09 -4.24 -15.62
CA ASP A 76 -12.32 -2.99 -14.89
C ASP A 76 -11.72 -3.05 -13.48
N GLY A 77 -11.81 -4.22 -12.84
CA GLY A 77 -11.23 -4.47 -11.53
C GLY A 77 -9.70 -4.35 -11.53
N VAL A 78 -9.04 -4.93 -12.53
CA VAL A 78 -7.58 -4.85 -12.70
C VAL A 78 -7.14 -3.41 -13.03
N GLU A 79 -7.88 -2.68 -13.86
CA GLU A 79 -7.58 -1.26 -14.11
C GLU A 79 -7.75 -0.40 -12.85
N ARG A 80 -8.73 -0.71 -12.00
CA ARG A 80 -8.93 -0.03 -10.71
C ARG A 80 -7.83 -0.34 -9.70
N ILE A 81 -7.32 -1.57 -9.68
CA ILE A 81 -6.13 -1.90 -8.87
C ILE A 81 -4.98 -0.98 -9.25
N ARG A 82 -4.76 -0.73 -10.54
CA ARG A 82 -3.71 0.19 -11.04
C ARG A 82 -3.88 1.63 -10.55
N LYS A 83 -5.12 2.10 -10.36
CA LYS A 83 -5.44 3.45 -9.84
C LYS A 83 -5.21 3.58 -8.33
N GLY A 84 -4.94 2.49 -7.63
CA GLY A 84 -4.65 2.47 -6.19
C GLY A 84 -5.90 2.49 -5.29
N LEU A 85 -5.67 2.30 -3.98
CA LEU A 85 -6.71 2.28 -2.93
C LEU A 85 -7.89 1.32 -3.19
N PHE A 86 -7.67 0.29 -3.99
CA PHE A 86 -8.68 -0.67 -4.42
C PHE A 86 -8.12 -2.10 -4.30
N ALA A 87 -8.93 -3.00 -3.75
CA ALA A 87 -8.61 -4.41 -3.61
C ALA A 87 -9.74 -5.26 -4.19
N LEU A 88 -9.37 -6.15 -5.12
CA LEU A 88 -10.28 -7.02 -5.85
C LEU A 88 -10.15 -8.46 -5.36
N HIS A 89 -11.25 -9.08 -4.98
CA HIS A 89 -11.34 -10.52 -4.75
C HIS A 89 -11.69 -11.26 -6.06
N SER A 90 -10.79 -12.13 -6.52
CA SER A 90 -10.99 -12.97 -7.72
C SER A 90 -10.09 -14.20 -7.66
N VAL A 91 -10.24 -15.12 -8.63
CA VAL A 91 -9.26 -16.17 -8.88
C VAL A 91 -7.93 -15.52 -9.31
N ALA A 92 -6.82 -15.99 -8.73
CA ALA A 92 -5.51 -15.38 -8.90
C ALA A 92 -4.99 -15.45 -10.36
N GLU A 93 -5.13 -16.58 -11.05
CA GLU A 93 -4.56 -16.81 -12.39
C GLU A 93 -5.02 -15.80 -13.45
N PRO A 94 -6.33 -15.53 -13.66
CA PRO A 94 -6.76 -14.60 -14.68
C PRO A 94 -6.34 -13.16 -14.36
N VAL A 95 -6.29 -12.80 -13.07
CA VAL A 95 -5.78 -11.50 -12.61
C VAL A 95 -4.28 -11.38 -12.92
N TYR A 96 -3.48 -12.41 -12.63
CA TYR A 96 -2.04 -12.42 -12.89
C TYR A 96 -1.74 -12.31 -14.38
N ARG A 97 -2.47 -13.03 -15.22
CA ARG A 97 -2.34 -12.93 -16.68
C ARG A 97 -2.59 -11.51 -17.17
N GLN A 98 -3.62 -10.86 -16.65
CA GLN A 98 -3.96 -9.50 -17.07
C GLN A 98 -2.93 -8.46 -16.58
N ILE A 99 -2.46 -8.60 -15.33
CA ILE A 99 -1.39 -7.76 -14.78
C ILE A 99 -0.11 -7.91 -15.62
N GLU A 100 0.29 -9.14 -15.95
CA GLU A 100 1.49 -9.38 -16.76
C GLU A 100 1.40 -8.73 -18.14
N ALA A 101 0.20 -8.72 -18.75
CA ALA A 101 -0.04 -8.12 -20.06
C ALA A 101 -0.18 -6.59 -20.05
N THR A 102 -0.62 -5.97 -18.94
CA THR A 102 -1.03 -4.55 -18.93
C THR A 102 -0.18 -3.65 -18.02
N PHE A 103 0.48 -4.19 -17.01
CA PHE A 103 1.18 -3.40 -15.99
C PHE A 103 2.66 -3.22 -16.35
N LEU A 104 3.18 -2.04 -16.01
CA LEU A 104 4.61 -1.76 -16.06
C LEU A 104 5.32 -2.50 -14.93
N GLU A 105 6.62 -2.75 -15.10
CA GLU A 105 7.40 -3.50 -14.11
C GLU A 105 7.37 -2.83 -12.72
N SER A 106 7.44 -1.50 -12.66
CA SER A 106 7.34 -0.74 -11.40
C SER A 106 5.98 -0.90 -10.72
N GLU A 107 4.90 -0.97 -11.49
CA GLU A 107 3.54 -1.13 -10.96
C GLU A 107 3.35 -2.53 -10.38
N LYS A 108 3.96 -3.56 -10.98
CA LYS A 108 3.92 -4.93 -10.44
C LYS A 108 4.55 -5.04 -9.06
N CYS A 109 5.60 -4.25 -8.77
CA CYS A 109 6.31 -4.29 -7.49
C CYS A 109 5.49 -3.68 -6.33
N ASP A 110 4.48 -2.86 -6.62
CA ASP A 110 3.63 -2.19 -5.61
C ASP A 110 2.35 -2.99 -5.28
N ILE A 111 2.08 -4.08 -6.01
CA ILE A 111 0.89 -4.90 -5.80
C ILE A 111 1.08 -5.79 -4.58
N SER A 112 0.18 -5.66 -3.61
CA SER A 112 0.04 -6.60 -2.49
C SER A 112 -1.03 -7.65 -2.80
N ILE A 113 -0.76 -8.89 -2.38
CA ILE A 113 -1.67 -10.03 -2.52
C ILE A 113 -1.96 -10.56 -1.14
N VAL A 114 -3.24 -10.76 -0.83
CA VAL A 114 -3.70 -11.30 0.44
C VAL A 114 -4.56 -12.52 0.16
N ASP A 115 -4.24 -13.63 0.79
CA ASP A 115 -5.03 -14.84 0.69
C ASP A 115 -6.33 -14.69 1.51
N TYR A 116 -7.46 -14.76 0.82
CA TYR A 116 -8.79 -14.72 1.44
C TYR A 116 -9.27 -16.12 1.81
N LEU A 117 -9.16 -17.08 0.89
CA LEU A 117 -9.50 -18.48 1.15
C LEU A 117 -8.23 -19.29 1.33
N VAL A 118 -8.20 -20.12 2.38
CA VAL A 118 -7.18 -21.15 2.55
C VAL A 118 -7.53 -22.31 1.61
N THR A 119 -7.09 -22.19 0.37
CA THR A 119 -7.03 -23.20 -0.71
C THR A 119 -7.95 -24.42 -0.59
N PHE A 120 -8.98 -24.48 -1.43
CA PHE A 120 -9.60 -25.75 -1.78
C PHE A 120 -8.80 -26.40 -2.92
N ASP A 121 -8.29 -27.61 -2.70
CA ASP A 121 -7.92 -28.47 -3.82
C ASP A 121 -9.18 -28.68 -4.68
N SER A 122 -9.08 -28.41 -5.98
CA SER A 122 -10.18 -28.66 -6.90
C SER A 122 -10.39 -30.17 -7.03
N PHE A 123 -11.60 -30.64 -6.72
CA PHE A 123 -11.97 -32.05 -6.87
C PHE A 123 -12.83 -32.25 -8.11
N THR A 124 -12.63 -33.39 -8.78
CA THR A 124 -13.47 -33.81 -9.91
C THR A 124 -14.75 -34.45 -9.37
N PRO A 125 -15.93 -33.87 -9.60
CA PRO A 125 -17.19 -34.46 -9.14
C PRO A 125 -17.49 -35.75 -9.91
N VAL A 126 -17.90 -36.80 -9.21
CA VAL A 126 -18.29 -38.09 -9.79
C VAL A 126 -19.66 -38.50 -9.26
N ARG A 127 -20.52 -39.06 -10.12
CA ARG A 127 -21.85 -39.56 -9.73
C ARG A 127 -21.72 -40.63 -8.65
N LYS A 128 -22.55 -40.54 -7.61
CA LYS A 128 -22.65 -41.56 -6.55
C LYS A 128 -22.97 -42.92 -7.18
N GLY A 129 -22.19 -43.95 -6.84
CA GLY A 129 -22.33 -45.31 -7.37
C GLY A 129 -21.73 -45.54 -8.76
N SER A 130 -20.96 -44.59 -9.32
CA SER A 130 -20.26 -44.81 -10.59
C SER A 130 -19.19 -45.91 -10.45
N PRO A 131 -19.12 -46.89 -11.38
CA PRO A 131 -18.09 -47.93 -11.36
C PRO A 131 -16.68 -47.37 -11.61
N TYR A 132 -16.58 -46.15 -12.18
CA TYR A 132 -15.29 -45.50 -12.49
C TYR A 132 -14.66 -44.77 -11.31
N LEU A 133 -15.34 -44.70 -10.16
CA LEU A 133 -14.89 -43.91 -9.03
C LEU A 133 -13.52 -44.36 -8.50
N GLU A 134 -13.27 -45.67 -8.43
CA GLU A 134 -11.97 -46.19 -7.97
C GLU A 134 -10.88 -45.96 -9.00
N LEU A 135 -11.18 -46.17 -10.29
CA LEU A 135 -10.26 -45.88 -11.39
C LEU A 135 -9.80 -44.42 -11.36
N ILE A 136 -10.74 -43.48 -11.26
CA ILE A 136 -10.43 -42.04 -11.23
C ILE A 136 -9.58 -41.67 -10.01
N ARG A 137 -9.83 -42.28 -8.83
CA ARG A 137 -9.03 -42.06 -7.62
C ARG A 137 -7.59 -42.52 -7.78
N VAL A 138 -7.38 -43.73 -8.28
CA VAL A 138 -6.03 -44.30 -8.49
C VAL A 138 -5.27 -43.45 -9.50
N VAL A 139 -5.90 -43.10 -10.62
CA VAL A 139 -5.27 -42.30 -11.68
C VAL A 139 -4.92 -40.89 -11.18
N HIS A 140 -5.77 -40.22 -10.40
CA HIS A 140 -5.43 -38.90 -9.86
C HIS A 140 -4.21 -38.95 -8.93
N LYS A 141 -4.09 -40.01 -8.10
CA LYS A 141 -2.90 -40.21 -7.25
C LYS A 141 -1.65 -40.44 -8.10
N GLN A 142 -1.74 -41.30 -9.11
CA GLN A 142 -0.63 -41.54 -10.04
C GLN A 142 -0.19 -40.26 -10.78
N ILE A 143 -1.13 -39.44 -11.25
CA ILE A 143 -0.84 -38.15 -11.90
C ILE A 143 -0.13 -37.18 -10.94
N ARG A 144 -0.49 -37.20 -9.65
CA ARG A 144 0.15 -36.37 -8.62
C ARG A 144 1.54 -36.89 -8.26
N GLU A 145 1.69 -38.20 -8.07
CA GLU A 145 2.96 -38.86 -7.70
C GLU A 145 3.99 -38.82 -8.83
N SER A 146 3.57 -39.00 -10.08
CA SER A 146 4.43 -38.86 -11.27
C SER A 146 4.86 -37.42 -11.56
N GLY A 147 4.27 -36.44 -10.87
CA GLY A 147 4.58 -35.01 -11.06
C GLY A 147 3.97 -34.40 -12.32
N ILE A 148 3.16 -35.13 -13.10
CA ILE A 148 2.49 -34.62 -14.31
C ILE A 148 1.66 -33.38 -13.98
N GLN A 149 0.93 -33.39 -12.87
CA GLN A 149 0.14 -32.23 -12.43
C GLN A 149 1.02 -30.99 -12.19
N SER A 150 2.21 -31.17 -11.60
CA SER A 150 3.15 -30.08 -11.33
C SER A 150 3.74 -29.53 -12.63
N ALA A 151 4.08 -30.39 -13.58
CA ALA A 151 4.58 -30.00 -14.89
C ALA A 151 3.53 -29.21 -15.69
N ILE A 152 2.27 -29.68 -15.73
CA ILE A 152 1.16 -28.96 -16.38
C ILE A 152 0.94 -27.61 -15.70
N ARG A 153 0.95 -27.56 -14.37
CA ARG A 153 0.76 -26.32 -13.62
C ARG A 153 1.83 -25.29 -14.00
N LYS A 154 3.10 -25.68 -14.03
CA LYS A 154 4.21 -24.78 -14.43
C LYS A 154 4.13 -24.33 -15.90
N ARG A 155 3.51 -25.14 -16.78
CA ARG A 155 3.42 -24.86 -18.21
C ARG A 155 2.25 -23.94 -18.57
N TYR A 156 1.10 -24.09 -17.92
CA TYR A 156 -0.13 -23.40 -18.29
C TYR A 156 -0.59 -22.33 -17.31
N LEU A 157 -0.26 -22.44 -16.02
CA LEU A 157 -0.64 -21.40 -15.07
C LEU A 157 0.40 -20.29 -15.09
N VAL A 158 -0.10 -19.07 -15.15
CA VAL A 158 0.72 -17.87 -14.98
C VAL A 158 1.20 -17.85 -13.54
N SER A 159 2.52 -17.80 -13.36
CA SER A 159 3.13 -17.62 -12.04
C SER A 159 2.72 -16.28 -11.45
N LYS A 160 2.79 -16.17 -10.13
CA LYS A 160 2.63 -14.88 -9.46
C LYS A 160 3.58 -13.86 -10.11
N PRO A 161 3.10 -12.65 -10.50
CA PRO A 161 3.96 -11.67 -11.13
C PRO A 161 5.12 -11.33 -10.20
N HIS A 162 6.34 -11.53 -10.69
CA HIS A 162 7.56 -11.22 -9.98
C HIS A 162 8.19 -9.98 -10.58
N CYS A 163 8.52 -9.03 -9.73
CA CYS A 163 9.29 -7.84 -10.07
C CYS A 163 10.75 -8.25 -10.27
N THR A 164 11.23 -8.28 -11.52
CA THR A 164 12.58 -8.74 -11.91
C THR A 164 13.67 -7.78 -11.44
N THR A 165 13.37 -6.48 -11.45
CA THR A 165 14.22 -5.42 -10.93
C THR A 165 13.38 -4.51 -10.06
N LYS A 166 13.80 -4.32 -8.79
CA LYS A 166 13.35 -3.19 -7.96
C LYS A 166 13.96 -1.91 -8.52
N MET A 167 13.71 -1.62 -9.79
CA MET A 167 14.12 -0.37 -10.39
C MET A 167 13.26 0.69 -9.73
N SER A 168 13.90 1.62 -9.04
CA SER A 168 13.23 2.72 -8.37
C SER A 168 12.39 3.48 -9.39
N SER A 169 11.07 3.37 -9.27
CA SER A 169 10.21 4.27 -10.03
C SER A 169 10.47 5.67 -9.51
N PHE A 170 10.84 6.58 -10.41
CA PHE A 170 10.98 7.99 -10.06
C PHE A 170 9.58 8.58 -9.94
N SER A 171 8.94 8.36 -8.80
CA SER A 171 7.73 9.09 -8.45
C SER A 171 8.13 10.51 -8.06
N SER A 172 7.59 11.50 -8.76
CA SER A 172 7.81 12.91 -8.44
C SER A 172 7.20 13.18 -7.06
N VAL A 173 8.03 13.50 -6.08
CA VAL A 173 7.59 13.82 -4.71
C VAL A 173 6.70 15.05 -4.74
N GLY A 174 5.49 14.94 -4.18
CA GLY A 174 4.53 16.03 -4.17
C GLY A 174 4.93 17.12 -3.17
N LEU A 175 4.50 18.36 -3.42
CA LEU A 175 4.65 19.46 -2.46
C LEU A 175 3.98 19.16 -1.10
N LEU A 176 2.94 18.32 -1.10
CA LEU A 176 2.28 17.87 0.12
C LEU A 176 3.20 17.04 1.02
N ASP A 177 4.05 16.21 0.45
CA ASP A 177 4.97 15.35 1.20
C ASP A 177 6.10 16.19 1.86
N MET A 178 6.42 17.35 1.27
CA MET A 178 7.39 18.31 1.81
C MET A 178 6.81 19.32 2.80
N ARG A 179 5.53 19.21 3.16
CA ARG A 179 4.86 20.10 4.11
C ARG A 179 5.62 20.30 5.44
N PRO A 180 6.14 19.27 6.14
CA PRO A 180 6.85 19.49 7.41
C PRO A 180 8.14 20.31 7.22
N VAL A 181 8.84 20.15 6.09
CA VAL A 181 10.05 20.91 5.77
C VAL A 181 9.73 22.38 5.56
N LEU A 182 8.66 22.68 4.81
CA LEU A 182 8.20 24.05 4.59
C LEU A 182 7.78 24.75 5.89
N ILE A 183 7.08 24.02 6.77
CA ILE A 183 6.68 24.54 8.09
C ILE A 183 7.90 24.85 8.96
N LEU A 184 8.90 23.95 8.99
CA LEU A 184 10.13 24.16 9.76
C LEU A 184 10.91 25.38 9.26
N MET A 185 10.98 25.58 7.94
CA MET A 185 11.60 26.77 7.33
C MET A 185 10.91 28.06 7.77
N LEU A 186 9.57 28.09 7.75
CA LEU A 186 8.79 29.25 8.21
C LEU A 186 9.05 29.56 9.70
N TYR A 187 9.08 28.54 10.55
CA TYR A 187 9.42 28.74 11.97
C TYR A 187 10.85 29.26 12.16
N GLY A 188 11.82 28.77 11.40
CA GLY A 188 13.19 29.27 11.43
C GLY A 188 13.29 30.75 11.08
N VAL A 189 12.59 31.18 10.03
CA VAL A 189 12.52 32.60 9.65
C VAL A 189 11.85 33.42 10.75
N ALA A 190 10.72 32.96 11.30
CA ALA A 190 10.03 33.67 12.38
C ALA A 190 10.92 33.85 13.62
N ILE A 191 11.63 32.81 14.04
CA ILE A 191 12.56 32.86 15.18
C ILE A 191 13.72 33.83 14.91
N SER A 192 14.27 33.84 13.70
CA SER A 192 15.35 34.77 13.34
C SER A 192 14.90 36.24 13.42
N VAL A 193 13.67 36.52 12.96
CA VAL A 193 13.10 37.87 13.01
C VAL A 193 12.79 38.28 14.44
N THR A 194 12.29 37.38 15.29
CA THR A 194 12.01 37.70 16.70
C THR A 194 13.29 37.98 17.48
N ILE A 195 14.36 37.22 17.24
CA ILE A 195 15.68 37.48 17.84
C ILE A 195 16.21 38.84 17.37
N MET A 196 16.15 39.14 16.07
CA MET A 196 16.58 40.43 15.53
C MET A 196 15.81 41.61 16.16
N MET A 197 14.50 41.49 16.28
CA MET A 197 13.67 42.51 16.95
C MET A 197 14.03 42.65 18.43
N GLY A 198 14.28 41.53 19.12
CA GLY A 198 14.75 41.52 20.51
C GLY A 198 16.08 42.26 20.68
N GLU A 199 17.07 41.99 19.83
CA GLU A 199 18.36 42.66 19.85
C GLU A 199 18.23 44.18 19.63
N ILE A 200 17.39 44.61 18.69
CA ILE A 200 17.15 46.04 18.43
C ILE A 200 16.53 46.73 19.66
N VAL A 201 15.59 46.07 20.35
CA VAL A 201 14.95 46.61 21.55
C VAL A 201 15.98 46.71 22.70
N VAL A 202 16.75 45.65 22.94
CA VAL A 202 17.80 45.64 23.98
C VAL A 202 18.85 46.72 23.69
N HIS A 203 19.31 46.84 22.45
CA HIS A 203 20.27 47.87 22.06
C HIS A 203 19.75 49.28 22.29
N LYS A 204 18.47 49.55 21.97
CA LYS A 204 17.83 50.84 22.25
C LYS A 204 17.69 51.11 23.75
N LEU A 205 17.34 50.11 24.56
CA LEU A 205 17.23 50.26 26.02
C LEU A 205 18.58 50.53 26.67
N ILE A 206 19.64 49.81 26.28
CA ILE A 206 21.00 50.03 26.78
C ILE A 206 21.52 51.42 26.38
N ASN A 207 21.29 51.86 25.14
CA ASN A 207 21.70 53.19 24.69
C ASN A 207 20.91 54.32 25.39
N ARG A 208 19.62 54.13 25.67
CA ARG A 208 18.84 55.06 26.50
C ARG A 208 19.39 55.11 27.93
N HIS A 209 19.72 53.97 28.53
CA HIS A 209 20.34 53.91 29.86
C HIS A 209 21.70 54.61 29.91
N LYS A 210 22.57 54.41 28.91
CA LYS A 210 23.85 55.13 28.79
C LYS A 210 23.66 56.65 28.62
N ARG A 211 22.66 57.11 27.85
CA ARG A 211 22.33 58.54 27.73
C ARG A 211 21.84 59.13 29.06
N ILE A 212 20.97 58.44 29.79
CA ILE A 212 20.44 58.91 31.07
C ILE A 212 21.55 58.96 32.14
N SER A 213 22.45 57.97 32.16
CA SER A 213 23.65 57.95 33.03
C SER A 213 24.60 59.13 32.75
N LYS A 214 24.89 59.44 31.47
CA LYS A 214 25.70 60.61 31.10
C LYS A 214 25.05 61.94 31.51
N VAL A 215 23.73 62.08 31.36
CA VAL A 215 23.00 63.30 31.76
C VAL A 215 22.96 63.46 33.29
N LYS A 216 22.86 62.37 34.06
CA LYS A 216 22.99 62.41 35.52
C LYS A 216 24.40 62.83 35.96
N MET A 217 25.44 62.27 35.36
CA MET A 217 26.84 62.62 35.67
C MET A 217 27.18 64.09 35.33
N MET A 218 26.59 64.65 34.27
CA MET A 218 26.79 66.05 33.89
C MET A 218 26.00 67.04 34.76
N LYS A 219 24.96 66.59 35.48
CA LYS A 219 24.22 67.39 36.48
C LYS A 219 24.89 67.40 37.86
N THR A 220 25.79 66.46 38.16
CA THR A 220 26.53 66.40 39.43
C THR A 220 27.87 67.15 39.37
N LEU A 221 28.28 67.61 38.19
CA LEU A 221 29.54 68.34 37.91
C LEU A 221 29.32 69.86 37.74
N ARG A 222 28.13 70.36 38.08
CA ARG A 222 27.76 71.78 38.10
C ARG A 222 27.13 72.09 39.45
#